data_AF-A0A2J7PKF4-F1
#
_entry.id   AF-A0A2J7PKF4-F1
#
_cell.length_a   1.000
_cell.length_b   1.000
_cell.length_c   1.000
_cell.angle_alpha   90.00
_cell.angle_beta   90.00
_cell.angle_gamma   90.00
#
_symmetry.space_group_name_H-M   'P 1'
#
loop_
_entity.id
_entity.type
_entity.pdbx_description
1 polymer ?
#
loop_
_entity_poly.entity_id
_entity_poly.type
_entity_poly.pdbx_seq_one_letter_code
_entity_poly.pdbx_strand_id
1 'polypeptide(L)'
;MCKELPPEAFIGSEEDFLMIDTLKQVYVKLNELELDECKVISPDWLVCKQTFPVKSTHVHQECEVRLLEPTTGIPLDSKKKIISLDNVTWLPLTHNKWIFATSHRERVTILCKFLNPVT
;
A
#
# COMPACT_ATOMS: atom_id res chain seq x y z
N MET A 1 -0.35 -19.12 26.44
CA MET A 1 -0.09 -17.70 26.79
C MET A 1 -0.14 -16.89 25.51
N CYS A 2 -1.29 -16.32 25.17
CA CYS A 2 -1.43 -15.47 23.98
C CYS A 2 -0.96 -14.07 24.34
N LYS A 3 0.14 -13.61 23.74
CA LYS A 3 0.58 -12.23 23.85
C LYS A 3 -0.46 -11.32 23.18
N GLU A 4 -0.79 -10.23 23.85
CA GLU A 4 -1.55 -9.11 23.31
C GLU A 4 -0.80 -8.54 22.09
N LEU A 5 -1.54 -8.33 20.99
CA LEU A 5 -1.03 -7.63 19.83
C LEU A 5 -1.30 -6.13 20.03
N PRO A 6 -0.29 -5.25 19.86
CA PRO A 6 -0.45 -3.81 20.02
C PRO A 6 -1.37 -3.21 18.95
N PRO A 7 -1.86 -1.96 19.17
CA PRO A 7 -2.72 -1.26 18.21
C PRO A 7 -2.11 -1.24 16.81
N GLU A 8 -2.96 -1.45 15.81
CA GLU A 8 -2.56 -1.57 14.40
C GLU A 8 -1.78 -0.31 13.97
N ALA A 9 -0.49 -0.49 13.71
CA ALA A 9 0.41 0.56 13.27
C ALA A 9 0.52 0.53 11.74
N PHE A 10 0.40 1.68 11.10
CA PHE A 10 0.65 1.85 9.67
C PHE A 10 1.86 2.76 9.43
N ILE A 11 2.51 2.61 8.28
CA ILE A 11 3.56 3.56 7.86
C ILE A 11 2.86 4.74 7.19
N GLY A 12 3.05 5.94 7.74
CA GLY A 12 2.62 7.17 7.07
C GLY A 12 3.67 7.62 6.07
N SER A 13 3.26 7.98 4.86
CA SER A 13 4.15 8.64 3.91
C SER A 13 4.12 10.17 4.07
N GLU A 14 5.22 10.82 3.68
CA GLU A 14 5.31 12.28 3.60
C GLU A 14 4.75 12.82 2.27
N GLU A 15 4.71 11.97 1.23
CA GLU A 15 4.20 12.32 -0.09
C GLU A 15 2.97 11.44 -0.41
N ASP A 16 2.08 11.97 -1.25
CA ASP A 16 0.78 11.35 -1.50
C ASP A 16 0.88 10.12 -2.41
N PHE A 17 1.82 10.13 -3.34
CA PHE A 17 1.95 9.10 -4.37
C PHE A 17 3.39 8.57 -4.46
N LEU A 18 3.49 7.24 -4.67
CA LEU A 18 4.74 6.55 -4.93
C LEU A 18 4.64 5.84 -6.28
N MET A 19 5.43 6.30 -7.25
CA MET A 19 5.64 5.60 -8.52
C MET A 19 6.89 4.74 -8.41
N ILE A 20 6.77 3.46 -8.78
CA ILE A 20 7.89 2.51 -8.80
C ILE A 20 7.93 1.83 -10.15
N ASP A 21 9.12 1.58 -10.67
CA ASP A 21 9.26 0.80 -11.88
C ASP A 21 8.87 -0.67 -11.66
N THR A 22 8.60 -1.38 -12.76
CA THR A 22 8.15 -2.77 -12.70
C THR A 22 9.20 -3.72 -12.11
N LEU A 23 10.49 -3.36 -12.19
CA LEU A 23 11.59 -4.13 -11.61
C LEU A 23 11.88 -3.75 -10.15
N LYS A 24 11.20 -2.74 -9.60
CA LYS A 24 11.39 -2.22 -8.23
C LYS A 24 12.82 -1.75 -7.94
N GLN A 25 13.53 -1.27 -8.94
CA GLN A 25 14.90 -0.78 -8.85
C GLN A 25 14.96 0.73 -8.65
N VAL A 26 13.94 1.45 -9.12
CA VAL A 26 13.86 2.91 -9.02
C VAL A 26 12.45 3.36 -8.66
N TYR A 27 12.38 4.46 -7.93
CA TYR A 27 11.11 5.06 -7.52
C TYR A 27 11.17 6.58 -7.57
N VAL A 28 9.97 7.15 -7.60
CA VAL A 28 9.69 8.59 -7.52
C VAL A 28 8.56 8.77 -6.53
N LYS A 29 8.67 9.79 -5.69
CA LYS A 29 7.55 10.27 -4.86
C LYS A 29 6.98 11.54 -5.49
N LEU A 30 5.66 11.63 -5.52
CA LEU A 30 4.93 12.75 -6.09
C LEU A 30 3.85 13.22 -5.12
N ASN A 31 3.59 14.51 -5.10
CA ASN A 31 2.35 15.05 -4.55
C ASN A 31 1.24 15.14 -5.61
N GLU A 32 0.03 15.49 -5.19
CA GLU A 32 -1.13 15.63 -6.08
C GLU A 32 -0.90 16.64 -7.22
N LEU A 33 -0.25 17.78 -6.95
CA LEU A 33 0.01 18.81 -7.96
C LEU A 33 0.98 18.31 -9.04
N GLU A 34 2.04 17.59 -8.65
CA GLU A 34 3.00 17.02 -9.60
C GLU A 34 2.39 15.90 -10.45
N LEU A 35 1.44 15.14 -9.89
CA LEU A 35 0.70 14.13 -10.63
C LEU A 35 -0.27 14.75 -11.64
N ASP A 36 -0.94 15.85 -11.27
CA ASP A 36 -1.87 16.58 -12.14
C ASP A 36 -1.16 17.24 -13.34
N GLU A 37 0.13 17.54 -13.24
CA GLU A 37 0.93 18.03 -14.37
C GLU A 37 1.22 16.92 -15.41
N CYS A 38 0.99 15.65 -15.07
CA CYS A 38 1.21 14.54 -15.99
C CYS A 38 0.15 14.50 -17.09
N LYS A 39 0.59 14.28 -18.32
CA LYS A 39 -0.31 14.15 -19.47
C LYS A 39 -0.86 12.73 -19.55
N VAL A 40 -2.18 12.59 -19.46
CA VAL A 40 -2.87 11.32 -19.65
C VAL A 40 -2.82 10.92 -21.14
N ILE A 41 -2.25 9.76 -21.43
CA ILE A 41 -2.21 9.15 -22.78
C ILE A 41 -3.32 8.10 -22.92
N SER A 42 -3.57 7.34 -21.85
CA SER A 42 -4.68 6.39 -21.72
C SER A 42 -5.03 6.22 -20.23
N PRO A 43 -6.14 5.56 -19.85
CA PRO A 43 -6.55 5.42 -18.45
C PRO A 43 -5.45 4.89 -17.51
N ASP A 44 -4.57 4.02 -18.01
CA ASP A 44 -3.48 3.42 -17.22
C ASP A 44 -2.10 4.01 -17.55
N TRP A 45 -2.02 4.98 -18.47
CA TRP A 45 -0.75 5.53 -18.93
C TRP A 45 -0.72 7.05 -18.84
N LEU A 46 0.16 7.55 -17.97
CA LEU A 46 0.47 8.96 -17.83
C LEU A 46 1.93 9.21 -18.23
N VAL A 47 2.17 10.37 -18.83
CA VAL A 47 3.52 10.86 -19.15
C VAL A 47 3.75 12.14 -18.37
N CYS A 48 4.63 12.07 -17.38
CA CYS A 48 5.00 13.20 -16.54
C CYS A 48 6.29 13.84 -17.08
N LYS A 49 6.39 15.17 -16.96
CA LYS A 49 7.68 15.85 -17.16
C LYS A 49 8.57 15.52 -15.96
N GLN A 50 9.81 15.09 -16.21
CA GLN A 50 10.73 14.75 -15.13
C GLN A 50 11.32 16.02 -14.49
N THR A 51 10.61 16.57 -13.50
CA THR A 51 11.04 17.70 -12.66
C THR A 51 11.52 17.25 -11.28
N PHE A 52 11.23 16.00 -10.92
CA PHE A 52 11.51 15.36 -9.63
C PHE A 52 12.66 14.35 -9.73
N PRO A 53 13.37 14.08 -8.61
CA PRO A 53 14.48 13.14 -8.61
C PRO A 53 14.01 11.68 -8.67
N VAL A 54 14.60 10.91 -9.58
CA VAL A 54 14.46 9.45 -9.61
C VAL A 54 15.48 8.85 -8.64
N LYS A 55 15.00 8.07 -7.67
CA LYS A 55 15.83 7.46 -6.63
C LYS A 55 15.97 5.96 -6.86
N SER A 56 17.15 5.41 -6.58
CA SER A 56 17.37 3.96 -6.58
C SER A 56 16.93 3.36 -5.25
N THR A 57 16.18 2.26 -5.29
CA THR A 57 15.72 1.50 -4.11
C THR A 57 16.89 0.88 -3.33
N HIS A 58 17.99 0.53 -4.01
CA HIS A 58 19.19 -0.03 -3.37
C HIS A 58 19.98 1.00 -2.54
N VAL A 59 19.94 2.27 -2.96
CA VAL A 59 20.70 3.35 -2.32
C VAL A 59 19.83 4.11 -1.31
N HIS A 60 18.56 4.35 -1.67
CA HIS A 60 17.63 5.12 -0.86
C HIS A 60 16.58 4.18 -0.27
N GLN A 61 16.86 3.73 0.95
CA GLN A 61 16.05 2.75 1.67
C GLN A 61 14.87 3.39 2.39
N GLU A 62 14.02 4.11 1.66
CA GLU A 62 12.82 4.71 2.24
C GLU A 62 11.80 3.65 2.66
N CYS A 63 11.08 3.94 3.74
CA CYS A 63 10.31 2.94 4.47
C CYS A 63 9.16 2.36 3.65
N GLU A 64 8.46 3.19 2.90
CA GLU A 64 7.33 2.82 2.04
C GLU A 64 7.80 1.96 0.86
N VAL A 65 9.01 2.21 0.37
CA VAL A 65 9.64 1.43 -0.70
C VAL A 65 10.03 0.05 -0.18
N ARG A 66 10.59 -0.03 1.04
CA ARG A 66 10.96 -1.31 1.68
C ARG A 66 9.76 -2.21 1.96
N LEU A 67 8.56 -1.65 2.15
CA LEU A 67 7.34 -2.45 2.25
C LEU A 67 6.96 -3.18 0.96
N LEU A 68 7.47 -2.72 -0.20
CA LEU A 68 7.23 -3.38 -1.49
C LEU A 68 8.16 -4.57 -1.71
N GLU A 69 9.22 -4.69 -0.90
CA GLU A 69 10.06 -5.88 -0.85
C GLU A 69 9.41 -6.96 0.03
N PRO A 70 9.67 -8.25 -0.22
CA PRO A 70 9.21 -9.34 0.65
C PRO A 70 9.82 -9.20 2.04
N THR A 71 9.15 -8.46 2.92
CA THR A 71 9.60 -8.19 4.28
C THR A 71 8.70 -8.90 5.27
N THR A 72 9.30 -9.47 6.32
CA THR A 72 8.58 -10.19 7.38
C THR A 72 8.01 -9.24 8.45
N GLY A 73 8.10 -7.92 8.26
CA GLY A 73 7.59 -6.93 9.19
C GLY A 73 7.97 -5.49 8.83
N ILE A 74 7.33 -4.54 9.52
CA ILE A 74 7.57 -3.09 9.37
C ILE A 74 8.98 -2.76 9.91
N PRO A 75 9.83 -2.05 9.14
CA PRO A 75 11.15 -1.65 9.63
C PRO A 75 11.09 -0.83 10.94
N LEU A 76 12.11 -1.00 11.79
CA LEU A 76 12.16 -0.35 13.11
C LEU A 76 12.34 1.16 13.02
N ASP A 77 13.03 1.62 11.97
CA ASP A 77 13.36 3.01 11.65
C ASP A 77 12.21 3.78 10.98
N SER A 78 11.12 3.11 10.60
CA SER A 78 9.98 3.76 9.97
C SER A 78 9.18 4.63 10.93
N LYS A 79 8.73 5.79 10.47
CA LYS A 79 7.68 6.58 11.13
C LYS A 79 6.37 5.79 11.13
N LYS A 80 6.06 5.20 12.28
CA LYS A 80 4.83 4.46 12.51
C LYS A 80 3.76 5.41 13.02
N LYS A 81 2.63 5.47 12.34
CA LYS A 81 1.42 6.10 12.84
C LYS A 81 0.56 5.01 13.47
N ILE A 82 0.16 5.21 14.72
CA ILE A 82 -0.72 4.30 15.43
C ILE A 82 -2.14 4.83 15.26
N ILE A 83 -3.05 4.01 14.77
CA ILE A 83 -4.48 4.32 14.74
C ILE A 83 -5.23 3.36 15.64
N SER A 84 -6.21 3.91 16.37
CA SER A 84 -7.24 3.11 17.00
C SER A 84 -8.36 2.95 15.98
N LEU A 85 -8.51 1.74 15.44
CA LEU A 85 -9.70 1.37 14.69
C LEU A 85 -10.75 0.91 15.69
N ASP A 86 -11.74 1.75 15.97
CA ASP A 86 -12.86 1.37 16.86
C ASP A 86 -13.80 0.37 16.19
N ASN A 87 -13.81 0.35 14.86
CA ASN A 87 -14.65 -0.51 14.04
C ASN A 87 -13.83 -1.22 12.96
N VAL A 88 -14.33 -2.38 12.54
CA VAL A 88 -13.80 -3.16 11.43
C VAL A 88 -13.86 -2.37 10.13
N THR A 89 -12.75 -2.35 9.40
CA THR A 89 -12.70 -1.70 8.10
C THR A 89 -12.46 -2.73 7.00
N TRP A 90 -13.34 -2.68 5.99
CA TRP A 90 -13.26 -3.47 4.77
C TRP A 90 -12.93 -2.55 3.61
N LEU A 91 -11.75 -2.72 3.03
CA LEU A 91 -11.32 -1.96 1.87
C LEU A 91 -11.38 -2.87 0.63
N PRO A 92 -12.30 -2.61 -0.31
CA PRO A 92 -12.32 -3.35 -1.57
C PRO A 92 -11.05 -3.05 -2.37
N LEU A 93 -10.44 -4.11 -2.90
CA LEU A 93 -9.42 -4.03 -3.94
C LEU A 93 -10.01 -4.53 -5.27
N THR A 94 -9.23 -4.40 -6.34
CA THR A 94 -9.60 -4.99 -7.64
C THR A 94 -9.57 -6.53 -7.60
N HIS A 95 -10.32 -7.18 -8.48
CA HIS A 95 -10.34 -8.64 -8.65
C HIS A 95 -10.83 -9.44 -7.43
N ASN A 96 -11.90 -9.00 -6.78
CA ASN A 96 -12.50 -9.66 -5.60
C ASN A 96 -11.53 -9.83 -4.41
N LYS A 97 -10.51 -8.98 -4.34
CA LYS A 97 -9.59 -8.93 -3.21
C LYS A 97 -10.08 -7.86 -2.24
N TRP A 98 -9.85 -8.07 -0.95
CA TRP A 98 -10.25 -7.14 0.11
C TRP A 98 -9.12 -7.06 1.13
N ILE A 99 -8.89 -5.87 1.68
CA ILE A 99 -8.08 -5.70 2.88
C ILE A 99 -9.03 -5.66 4.07
N PHE A 100 -8.76 -6.53 5.04
CA PHE A 100 -9.45 -6.61 6.31
C PHE A 100 -8.52 -6.12 7.41
N ALA A 101 -8.96 -5.12 8.18
CA ALA A 101 -8.22 -4.56 9.31
C ALA A 101 -9.15 -4.46 10.54
N THR A 102 -8.64 -4.88 11.70
CA THR A 102 -9.36 -4.83 12.98
C THR A 102 -8.39 -4.76 14.16
N SER A 103 -8.68 -3.83 15.07
CA SER A 103 -7.91 -3.63 16.30
C SER A 103 -8.08 -4.75 17.35
N HIS A 104 -9.03 -5.66 17.14
CA HIS A 104 -9.38 -6.72 18.08
C HIS A 104 -9.70 -8.05 17.36
N ARG A 105 -9.65 -9.16 18.10
CA ARG A 105 -9.94 -10.47 17.52
C ARG A 105 -11.39 -10.58 17.11
N GLU A 106 -11.61 -10.72 15.81
CA GLU A 106 -12.93 -11.00 15.25
C GLU A 106 -12.98 -12.32 14.46
N ARG A 107 -14.18 -12.90 14.38
CA ARG A 107 -14.44 -14.10 13.58
C ARG A 107 -15.21 -13.70 12.32
N VAL A 108 -14.52 -13.72 11.19
CA VAL A 108 -15.12 -13.45 9.88
C VAL A 108 -15.53 -14.77 9.22
N THR A 109 -16.72 -14.81 8.61
CA THR A 109 -17.16 -15.90 7.72
C THR A 109 -17.41 -15.34 6.33
N ILE A 110 -16.58 -15.74 5.35
CA ILE A 110 -16.71 -15.30 3.96
C ILE A 110 -17.50 -16.37 3.19
N LEU A 111 -18.68 -16.01 2.70
CA LEU A 111 -19.49 -16.87 1.85
C LEU A 111 -19.06 -16.68 0.39
N CYS A 112 -18.21 -17.58 -0.11
CA CYS A 112 -17.92 -17.64 -1.54
C CYS A 112 -19.15 -18.19 -2.27
N LYS A 113 -19.73 -17.42 -3.20
CA LYS A 113 -20.71 -18.00 -4.14
C LYS A 113 -19.98 -19.04 -4.97
N PHE A 114 -20.36 -20.30 -4.83
CA PHE A 114 -19.97 -21.33 -5.78
C PHE A 114 -20.41 -20.87 -7.18
N LEU A 115 -19.46 -20.68 -8.08
CA LEU A 115 -19.76 -20.73 -9.52
C LEU A 115 -20.29 -22.14 -9.75
N ASN A 116 -21.59 -22.27 -9.97
CA ASN A 116 -22.21 -23.53 -10.37
C ASN A 116 -21.39 -24.09 -11.55
N PRO A 117 -20.83 -25.31 -11.49
CA PRO A 117 -20.34 -25.94 -12.69
C PRO A 117 -21.56 -26.20 -13.58
N VAL A 118 -21.56 -25.56 -14.75
CA VAL A 118 -22.45 -25.91 -15.85
C VAL A 118 -22.12 -27.34 -16.25
N THR A 119 -23.03 -28.27 -15.96
CA THR A 119 -23.36 -29.47 -16.77
C THR A 119 -24.62 -30.10 -16.22
#